data_AF-A0A7Y1TYV3-F1
#
_entry.id   AF-A0A7Y1TYV3-F1
#
_cell.length_a   1.000
_cell.length_b   1.000
_cell.length_c   1.000
_cell.angle_alpha   90.00
_cell.angle_beta   90.00
_cell.angle_gamma   90.00
#
_symmetry.space_group_name_H-M   'P 1'
#
loop_
_entity.id
_entity.type
_entity.pdbx_description
1 polymer ?
#
loop_
_entity_poly.entity_id
_entity_poly.type
_entity_poly.pdbx_seq_one_letter_code
_entity_poly.pdbx_strand_id
1 'polypeptide(L)'
;VSQHHLDYGHGAIYTQKAFEILDIVGWERASTLLPHLANSLTLGTREDVLPYMRKAARAIDAVDLDALAAAKRSADWTLSTELVDLLLDAEDAPIDEAVAAALDGAGIEGLLDALSIGSARRLLRYDLDIEFEPEERFGWLDITHALTNVRAARWAWDVMPGPHSARIALFAVWLLFDSGRAERRNGAQPEPAVEPATGDLVALARRKDEPGALAAVAAAGPACGPELLNAAFADPSGAFIVIAHLVKLTWAAMEETETTGSMLPLLAAARYVAAPRTERFVARNVSAALDFIQTGQPPRR
;
A
#
# COMPACT_ATOMS: atom_id res chain seq x y z
N VAL A 1 -17.96 -3.17 -12.83
CA VAL A 1 -17.29 -4.10 -11.90
C VAL A 1 -16.24 -3.39 -11.04
N SER A 2 -15.31 -2.64 -11.62
CA SER A 2 -14.27 -1.93 -10.84
C SER A 2 -14.78 -0.85 -9.88
N GLN A 3 -15.97 -0.27 -10.10
CA GLN A 3 -16.55 0.75 -9.21
C GLN A 3 -16.72 0.30 -7.74
N HIS A 4 -16.85 -1.00 -7.48
CA HIS A 4 -16.90 -1.55 -6.11
C HIS A 4 -15.52 -1.74 -5.47
N HIS A 5 -14.45 -1.43 -6.20
CA HIS A 5 -13.04 -1.56 -5.77
C HIS A 5 -12.35 -0.18 -5.65
N LEU A 6 -13.12 0.91 -5.74
CA LEU A 6 -12.65 2.30 -5.63
C LEU A 6 -12.91 2.87 -4.22
N ASP A 7 -12.95 2.00 -3.21
CA ASP A 7 -12.80 2.42 -1.81
C ASP A 7 -11.33 2.76 -1.52
N TYR A 8 -10.90 2.91 -0.27
CA TYR A 8 -9.49 3.22 0.06
C TYR A 8 -8.57 1.99 -0.14
N GLY A 9 -8.60 1.39 -1.32
CA GLY A 9 -7.85 0.21 -1.76
C GLY A 9 -8.35 -1.13 -1.22
N HIS A 10 -9.21 -1.16 -0.20
CA HIS A 10 -9.68 -2.37 0.47
C HIS A 10 -10.34 -3.36 -0.49
N GLY A 11 -11.20 -2.90 -1.40
CA GLY A 11 -11.92 -3.78 -2.30
C GLY A 11 -10.99 -4.57 -3.21
N ALA A 12 -10.03 -3.90 -3.84
CA ALA A 12 -9.02 -4.55 -4.67
C ALA A 12 -8.13 -5.50 -3.85
N ILE A 13 -7.61 -5.01 -2.72
CA ILE A 13 -6.72 -5.75 -1.83
C ILE A 13 -7.37 -7.02 -1.28
N TYR A 14 -8.60 -6.91 -0.76
CA TYR A 14 -9.29 -8.06 -0.17
C TYR A 14 -9.77 -9.04 -1.23
N THR A 15 -10.08 -8.58 -2.43
CA THR A 15 -10.37 -9.48 -3.55
C THR A 15 -9.13 -10.30 -3.92
N GLN A 16 -7.99 -9.65 -4.13
CA GLN A 16 -6.72 -10.34 -4.36
C GLN A 16 -6.45 -11.37 -3.24
N LYS A 17 -6.42 -10.93 -1.98
CA LYS A 17 -6.04 -11.78 -0.86
C LYS A 17 -7.02 -12.93 -0.63
N ALA A 18 -8.32 -12.72 -0.85
CA ALA A 18 -9.30 -13.80 -0.76
C ALA A 18 -9.07 -14.87 -1.82
N PHE A 19 -8.73 -14.48 -3.05
CA PHE A 19 -8.44 -15.42 -4.14
C PHE A 19 -7.13 -16.17 -3.89
N GLU A 20 -6.06 -15.47 -3.49
CA GLU A 20 -4.79 -16.12 -3.12
C GLU A 20 -4.96 -17.11 -1.96
N ILE A 21 -5.77 -16.77 -0.95
CA ILE A 21 -6.10 -17.69 0.13
C ILE A 21 -6.81 -18.93 -0.43
N LEU A 22 -7.80 -18.76 -1.32
CA LEU A 22 -8.53 -19.89 -1.92
C LEU A 22 -7.63 -20.78 -2.79
N ASP A 23 -6.65 -20.19 -3.48
CA ASP A 23 -5.67 -20.95 -4.26
C ASP A 23 -4.77 -21.81 -3.35
N ILE A 24 -4.52 -21.37 -2.11
CA ILE A 24 -3.73 -22.11 -1.12
C ILE A 24 -4.57 -23.15 -0.36
N VAL A 25 -5.75 -22.75 0.14
CA VAL A 25 -6.55 -23.56 1.09
C VAL A 25 -7.65 -24.38 0.43
N GLY A 26 -7.88 -24.17 -0.87
CA GLY A 26 -8.88 -24.88 -1.67
C GLY A 26 -10.15 -24.06 -1.95
N TRP A 27 -10.57 -24.09 -3.22
CA TRP A 27 -11.76 -23.40 -3.72
C TRP A 27 -13.08 -23.95 -3.17
N GLU A 28 -13.10 -25.12 -2.53
CA GLU A 28 -14.26 -25.62 -1.79
C GLU A 28 -14.64 -24.71 -0.60
N ARG A 29 -13.74 -23.83 -0.15
CA ARG A 29 -14.01 -22.82 0.88
C ARG A 29 -14.65 -21.54 0.35
N ALA A 30 -14.82 -21.42 -0.97
CA ALA A 30 -15.34 -20.20 -1.61
C ALA A 30 -16.75 -19.82 -1.10
N SER A 31 -17.62 -20.80 -0.83
CA SER A 31 -18.96 -20.57 -0.29
C SER A 31 -18.96 -20.00 1.14
N THR A 32 -17.86 -20.13 1.87
CA THR A 32 -17.66 -19.49 3.17
C THR A 32 -17.06 -18.09 3.00
N LEU A 33 -16.01 -17.95 2.18
CA LEU A 33 -15.23 -16.71 2.11
C LEU A 33 -15.86 -15.63 1.23
N LEU A 34 -16.28 -16.00 0.01
CA LEU A 34 -16.71 -15.02 -1.00
C LEU A 34 -17.99 -14.26 -0.63
N PRO A 35 -18.98 -14.83 0.09
CA PRO A 35 -20.13 -14.03 0.56
C PRO A 35 -19.73 -12.90 1.51
N HIS A 36 -18.73 -13.11 2.37
CA HIS A 36 -18.21 -12.07 3.25
C HIS A 36 -17.47 -10.97 2.47
N LEU A 37 -16.66 -11.36 1.47
CA LEU A 37 -16.03 -10.42 0.56
C LEU A 37 -17.07 -9.59 -0.19
N ALA A 38 -18.08 -10.24 -0.79
CA ALA A 38 -19.15 -9.57 -1.52
C ALA A 38 -19.88 -8.55 -0.63
N ASN A 39 -20.24 -8.94 0.60
CA ASN A 39 -20.86 -8.04 1.56
C ASN A 39 -19.95 -6.84 1.88
N SER A 40 -18.66 -7.07 2.13
CA SER A 40 -17.67 -6.01 2.37
C SER A 40 -17.59 -5.03 1.19
N LEU A 41 -17.53 -5.53 -0.05
CA LEU A 41 -17.50 -4.71 -1.26
C LEU A 41 -18.79 -3.88 -1.45
N THR A 42 -19.95 -4.44 -1.11
CA THR A 42 -21.23 -3.70 -1.22
C THR A 42 -21.41 -2.62 -0.16
N LEU A 43 -20.75 -2.77 1.00
CA LEU A 43 -20.80 -1.82 2.11
C LEU A 43 -19.59 -0.88 2.15
N GLY A 44 -18.65 -1.02 1.21
CA GLY A 44 -17.45 -0.20 1.12
C GLY A 44 -17.76 1.28 0.89
N THR A 45 -16.92 2.14 1.45
CA THR A 45 -17.00 3.58 1.22
C THR A 45 -16.72 3.88 -0.25
N ARG A 46 -17.58 4.68 -0.88
CA ARG A 46 -17.35 5.23 -2.22
C ARG A 46 -16.35 6.39 -2.13
N GLU A 47 -15.06 6.10 -1.97
CA GLU A 47 -14.04 7.15 -1.84
C GLU A 47 -14.02 8.06 -3.08
N ASP A 48 -14.31 7.48 -4.25
CA ASP A 48 -14.43 8.19 -5.53
C ASP A 48 -15.45 9.33 -5.55
N VAL A 49 -16.45 9.33 -4.66
CA VAL A 49 -17.43 10.42 -4.56
C VAL A 49 -17.08 11.46 -3.49
N LEU A 50 -16.08 11.19 -2.64
CA LEU A 50 -15.69 12.08 -1.56
C LEU A 50 -14.90 13.30 -2.11
N PRO A 51 -14.99 14.47 -1.42
CA PRO A 51 -14.41 15.71 -1.93
C PRO A 51 -12.92 15.64 -2.28
N TYR A 52 -12.13 14.91 -1.49
CA TYR A 52 -10.69 14.84 -1.65
C TYR A 52 -10.26 14.02 -2.88
N MET A 53 -11.06 13.03 -3.31
CA MET A 53 -10.74 12.19 -4.47
C MET A 53 -11.40 12.70 -5.75
N ARG A 54 -12.46 13.51 -5.65
CA ARG A 54 -13.29 13.92 -6.80
C ARG A 54 -12.52 14.47 -8.00
N LYS A 55 -11.41 15.18 -7.78
CA LYS A 55 -10.56 15.68 -8.87
C LYS A 55 -9.90 14.52 -9.64
N ALA A 56 -9.27 13.60 -8.92
CA ALA A 56 -8.65 12.40 -9.51
C ALA A 56 -9.71 11.49 -10.17
N ALA A 57 -10.86 11.29 -9.51
CA ALA A 57 -11.95 10.48 -10.08
C ALA A 57 -12.42 11.03 -11.44
N ARG A 58 -12.58 12.35 -11.57
CA ARG A 58 -12.93 12.98 -12.87
C ARG A 58 -11.84 12.81 -13.91
N ALA A 59 -10.56 12.91 -13.53
CA ALA A 59 -9.45 12.68 -14.44
C ALA A 59 -9.49 11.22 -14.96
N ILE A 60 -9.63 10.25 -14.06
CA ILE A 60 -9.77 8.82 -14.40
C ILE A 60 -10.98 8.56 -15.31
N ASP A 61 -12.12 9.21 -15.04
CA ASP A 61 -13.34 9.06 -15.86
C ASP A 61 -13.21 9.65 -17.27
N ALA A 62 -12.27 10.59 -17.48
CA ALA A 62 -11.99 11.17 -18.78
C ALA A 62 -11.02 10.34 -19.64
N VAL A 63 -10.37 9.32 -19.06
CA VAL A 63 -9.42 8.46 -19.76
C VAL A 63 -10.14 7.49 -20.69
N ASP A 64 -9.64 7.36 -21.92
CA ASP A 64 -9.97 6.22 -22.79
C ASP A 64 -9.31 4.94 -22.25
N LEU A 65 -10.06 4.23 -21.40
CA LEU A 65 -9.57 3.02 -20.73
C LEU A 65 -9.37 1.85 -21.69
N ASP A 66 -10.03 1.83 -22.84
CA ASP A 66 -9.82 0.82 -23.87
C ASP A 66 -8.47 1.05 -24.55
N ALA A 67 -8.15 2.30 -24.90
CA ALA A 67 -6.84 2.66 -25.42
C ALA A 67 -5.72 2.40 -24.41
N LEU A 68 -5.93 2.79 -23.14
CA LEU A 68 -4.97 2.54 -22.07
C LEU A 68 -4.74 1.04 -21.84
N ALA A 69 -5.81 0.23 -21.83
CA ALA A 69 -5.68 -1.22 -21.67
C ALA A 69 -5.04 -1.90 -22.89
N ALA A 70 -5.15 -1.32 -24.08
CA ALA A 70 -4.49 -1.81 -25.29
C ALA A 70 -3.00 -1.42 -25.35
N ALA A 71 -2.56 -0.45 -24.54
CA ALA A 71 -1.17 0.00 -24.49
C ALA A 71 -0.26 -1.13 -24.00
N LYS A 72 0.76 -1.44 -24.80
CA LYS A 72 1.73 -2.49 -24.48
C LYS A 72 3.03 -1.88 -24.04
N ARG A 73 3.69 -2.56 -23.12
CA ARG A 73 5.07 -2.26 -22.77
C ARG A 73 5.96 -2.45 -23.99
N SER A 74 6.71 -1.41 -24.34
CA SER A 74 7.72 -1.47 -25.40
C SER A 74 8.92 -2.29 -24.93
N ALA A 75 9.56 -3.02 -25.85
CA ALA A 75 10.67 -3.91 -25.52
C ALA A 75 11.92 -3.17 -25.02
N ASP A 76 12.08 -1.90 -25.40
CA ASP A 76 13.14 -0.98 -25.01
C ASP A 76 12.78 -0.10 -23.81
N TRP A 77 11.55 -0.21 -23.29
CA TRP A 77 11.14 0.55 -22.11
C TRP A 77 11.89 0.10 -20.87
N THR A 78 12.48 1.07 -20.17
CA THR A 78 13.11 0.88 -18.88
C THR A 78 12.48 1.81 -17.84
N LEU A 79 12.38 1.32 -16.61
CA LEU A 79 11.89 2.15 -15.51
C LEU A 79 12.89 3.26 -15.23
N SER A 80 12.48 4.50 -15.41
CA SER A 80 13.29 5.68 -15.13
C SER A 80 13.02 6.20 -13.72
N THR A 81 14.05 6.73 -13.07
CA THR A 81 13.91 7.39 -11.76
C THR A 81 13.03 8.64 -11.88
N GLU A 82 13.11 9.33 -13.03
CA GLU A 82 12.34 10.54 -13.31
C GLU A 82 10.83 10.30 -13.29
N LEU A 83 10.36 9.16 -13.83
CA LEU A 83 8.94 8.81 -13.76
C LEU A 83 8.51 8.51 -12.31
N VAL A 84 9.35 7.80 -11.56
CA VAL A 84 9.07 7.49 -10.14
C VAL A 84 8.98 8.78 -9.32
N ASP A 85 9.96 9.68 -9.46
CA ASP A 85 10.00 10.96 -8.76
C ASP A 85 8.78 11.83 -9.14
N LEU A 86 8.43 11.89 -10.43
CA LEU A 86 7.25 12.61 -10.90
C LEU A 86 5.98 12.10 -10.21
N LEU A 87 5.76 10.78 -10.18
CA LEU A 87 4.55 10.22 -9.59
C LEU A 87 4.52 10.35 -8.06
N LEU A 88 5.69 10.28 -7.42
CA LEU A 88 5.84 10.30 -5.97
C LEU A 88 5.65 11.69 -5.36
N ASP A 89 6.22 12.72 -6.02
CA ASP A 89 6.33 14.09 -5.50
C ASP A 89 5.37 15.08 -6.16
N ALA A 90 4.37 14.60 -6.91
CA ALA A 90 3.37 15.44 -7.56
C ALA A 90 2.56 16.31 -6.58
N GLU A 91 2.26 17.55 -6.97
CA GLU A 91 1.42 18.48 -6.20
C GLU A 91 -0.07 18.11 -6.23
N ASP A 92 -0.49 17.43 -7.29
CA ASP A 92 -1.82 16.89 -7.52
C ASP A 92 -1.74 15.41 -7.92
N ALA A 93 -2.85 14.68 -7.88
CA ALA A 93 -2.88 13.29 -8.35
C ALA A 93 -2.48 13.21 -9.84
N PRO A 94 -1.34 12.58 -10.20
CA PRO A 94 -0.73 12.68 -11.51
C PRO A 94 -1.32 11.66 -12.51
N ILE A 95 -2.64 11.73 -12.70
CA ILE A 95 -3.37 10.78 -13.55
C ILE A 95 -2.99 10.93 -15.02
N ASP A 96 -2.88 12.17 -15.51
CA ASP A 96 -2.59 12.43 -16.92
C ASP A 96 -1.15 12.03 -17.27
N GLU A 97 -0.20 12.26 -16.37
CA GLU A 97 1.20 11.87 -16.53
C GLU A 97 1.36 10.34 -16.47
N ALA A 98 0.64 9.66 -15.58
CA ALA A 98 0.62 8.20 -15.53
C ALA A 98 0.04 7.58 -16.82
N VAL A 99 -1.04 8.16 -17.35
CA VAL A 99 -1.64 7.74 -18.63
C VAL A 99 -0.67 8.00 -19.78
N ALA A 100 -0.04 9.17 -19.82
CA ALA A 100 0.96 9.50 -20.83
C ALA A 100 2.13 8.50 -20.83
N ALA A 101 2.68 8.19 -19.65
CA ALA A 101 3.75 7.21 -19.52
C ALA A 101 3.33 5.80 -19.98
N ALA A 102 2.12 5.37 -19.61
CA ALA A 102 1.58 4.08 -20.04
C ALA A 102 1.42 3.99 -21.56
N LEU A 103 0.92 5.06 -22.19
CA LEU A 103 0.78 5.15 -23.65
C LEU A 103 2.12 5.31 -24.38
N ASP A 104 3.12 5.94 -23.74
CA ASP A 104 4.48 6.12 -24.24
C ASP A 104 5.39 4.91 -23.94
N GLY A 105 4.83 3.72 -24.04
CA GLY A 105 5.59 2.47 -24.01
C GLY A 105 5.81 1.85 -22.63
N ALA A 106 5.36 2.44 -21.52
CA ALA A 106 5.39 1.71 -20.24
C ALA A 106 4.34 0.58 -20.21
N GLY A 107 3.20 0.78 -20.87
CA GLY A 107 1.99 -0.02 -20.64
C GLY A 107 1.54 0.04 -19.19
N ILE A 108 0.52 -0.77 -18.84
CA ILE A 108 0.08 -0.89 -17.43
C ILE A 108 1.15 -1.56 -16.57
N GLU A 109 1.88 -2.54 -17.10
CA GLU A 109 2.91 -3.27 -16.36
C GLU A 109 4.07 -2.36 -15.93
N GLY A 110 4.60 -1.53 -16.85
CA GLY A 110 5.66 -0.57 -16.52
C GLY A 110 5.17 0.55 -15.59
N LEU A 111 3.92 1.00 -15.75
CA LEU A 111 3.31 1.93 -14.79
C LEU A 111 3.25 1.31 -13.38
N LEU A 112 2.82 0.05 -13.25
CA LEU A 112 2.78 -0.63 -11.95
C LEU A 112 4.18 -0.84 -11.35
N ASP A 113 5.22 -1.06 -12.17
CA ASP A 113 6.61 -1.08 -11.70
C ASP A 113 7.00 0.27 -11.08
N ALA A 114 6.68 1.38 -11.75
CA ALA A 114 6.93 2.72 -11.24
C ALA A 114 6.18 2.99 -9.91
N LEU A 115 4.90 2.60 -9.85
CA LEU A 115 4.08 2.76 -8.63
C LEU A 115 4.57 1.90 -7.48
N SER A 116 5.10 0.71 -7.76
CA SER A 116 5.66 -0.21 -6.78
C SER A 116 6.90 0.40 -6.11
N ILE A 117 7.84 0.89 -6.93
CA ILE A 117 9.03 1.61 -6.44
C ILE A 117 8.64 2.89 -5.71
N GLY A 118 7.73 3.69 -6.27
CA GLY A 118 7.23 4.92 -5.63
C GLY A 118 6.59 4.64 -4.26
N SER A 119 5.77 3.59 -4.16
CA SER A 119 5.12 3.19 -2.91
C SER A 119 6.12 2.71 -1.87
N ALA A 120 7.15 1.96 -2.29
CA ALA A 120 8.23 1.56 -1.39
C ALA A 120 9.02 2.77 -0.86
N ARG A 121 9.36 3.73 -1.73
CA ARG A 121 10.04 4.97 -1.33
C ARG A 121 9.19 5.84 -0.41
N ARG A 122 7.88 5.98 -0.69
CA ARG A 122 6.91 6.60 0.21
C ARG A 122 6.95 5.98 1.61
N LEU A 123 6.95 4.64 1.68
CA LEU A 123 7.02 3.92 2.95
C LEU A 123 8.35 4.15 3.67
N LEU A 124 9.48 4.21 2.96
CA LEU A 124 10.80 4.48 3.51
C LEU A 124 10.99 5.94 3.97
N ARG A 125 10.33 6.90 3.31
CA ARG A 125 10.35 8.34 3.63
C ARG A 125 9.33 8.76 4.68
N TYR A 126 8.42 7.87 5.07
CA TYR A 126 7.40 8.19 6.06
C TYR A 126 7.99 8.49 7.43
N ASP A 127 7.49 9.51 8.11
CA ASP A 127 7.87 9.81 9.48
C ASP A 127 7.13 8.88 10.45
N LEU A 128 7.89 7.99 11.12
CA LEU A 128 7.31 7.02 12.05
C LEU A 128 6.80 7.68 13.33
N ASP A 129 7.25 8.88 13.69
CA ASP A 129 6.79 9.57 14.90
C ASP A 129 5.33 10.02 14.79
N ILE A 130 4.82 10.18 13.55
CA ILE A 130 3.40 10.42 13.28
C ILE A 130 2.52 9.35 13.93
N GLU A 131 3.02 8.13 14.06
CA GLU A 131 2.31 7.00 14.68
C GLU A 131 1.97 7.24 16.16
N PHE A 132 2.60 8.23 16.79
CA PHE A 132 2.37 8.62 18.17
C PHE A 132 1.64 9.97 18.32
N GLU A 133 1.34 10.67 17.21
CA GLU A 133 0.58 11.92 17.24
C GLU A 133 -0.94 11.68 17.32
N PRO A 134 -1.64 12.03 18.43
CA PRO A 134 -3.05 11.66 18.61
C PRO A 134 -4.02 12.33 17.62
N GLU A 135 -3.69 13.53 17.15
CA GLU A 135 -4.53 14.33 16.25
C GLU A 135 -4.41 13.90 14.79
N GLU A 136 -3.33 13.19 14.44
CA GLU A 136 -3.16 12.68 13.09
C GLU A 136 -4.16 11.55 12.81
N ARG A 137 -4.80 11.57 11.64
CA ARG A 137 -5.78 10.56 11.25
C ARG A 137 -5.23 9.55 10.25
N PHE A 138 -4.10 9.87 9.63
CA PHE A 138 -3.38 9.05 8.68
C PHE A 138 -2.16 8.43 9.37
N GLY A 139 -2.22 7.12 9.64
CA GLY A 139 -1.16 6.39 10.32
C GLY A 139 -0.52 5.32 9.46
N TRP A 140 0.27 4.45 10.11
CA TRP A 140 0.95 3.37 9.42
C TRP A 140 -0.01 2.41 8.70
N LEU A 141 -1.21 2.18 9.25
CA LEU A 141 -2.22 1.34 8.59
C LEU A 141 -2.57 1.90 7.22
N ASP A 142 -2.81 3.22 7.13
CA ASP A 142 -3.28 3.89 5.92
C ASP A 142 -2.20 4.01 4.84
N ILE A 143 -0.95 4.24 5.23
CA ILE A 143 0.15 4.40 4.26
C ILE A 143 0.54 3.09 3.60
N THR A 144 0.41 1.95 4.30
CA THR A 144 0.71 0.63 3.75
C THR A 144 -0.24 0.21 2.63
N HIS A 145 -1.38 0.89 2.46
CA HIS A 145 -2.24 0.70 1.31
C HIS A 145 -1.58 1.10 -0.01
N ALA A 146 -0.61 2.01 -0.03
CA ALA A 146 0.09 2.39 -1.26
C ALA A 146 0.69 1.16 -1.97
N LEU A 147 1.56 0.41 -1.27
CA LEU A 147 2.21 -0.77 -1.86
C LEU A 147 1.24 -1.94 -2.05
N THR A 148 0.35 -2.16 -1.07
CA THR A 148 -0.57 -3.31 -1.14
C THR A 148 -1.64 -3.15 -2.21
N ASN A 149 -2.06 -1.92 -2.52
CA ASN A 149 -2.97 -1.65 -3.61
C ASN A 149 -2.30 -1.78 -4.98
N VAL A 150 -1.02 -1.37 -5.13
CA VAL A 150 -0.25 -1.63 -6.36
C VAL A 150 -0.19 -3.12 -6.66
N ARG A 151 0.12 -3.94 -5.66
CA ARG A 151 0.12 -5.40 -5.81
C ARG A 151 -1.25 -5.94 -6.22
N ALA A 152 -2.32 -5.44 -5.61
CA ALA A 152 -3.69 -5.84 -5.96
C ALA A 152 -4.07 -5.43 -7.39
N ALA A 153 -3.64 -4.24 -7.82
CA ALA A 153 -3.84 -3.75 -9.19
C ALA A 153 -3.09 -4.63 -10.20
N ARG A 154 -1.86 -5.04 -9.88
CA ARG A 154 -1.09 -5.96 -10.72
C ARG A 154 -1.74 -7.33 -10.82
N TRP A 155 -2.14 -7.92 -9.70
CA TRP A 155 -2.88 -9.18 -9.71
C TRP A 155 -4.16 -9.09 -10.56
N ALA A 156 -4.92 -8.00 -10.43
CA ALA A 156 -6.13 -7.81 -11.22
C ALA A 156 -5.83 -7.68 -12.73
N TRP A 157 -4.71 -7.03 -13.08
CA TRP A 157 -4.23 -6.94 -14.45
C TRP A 157 -3.78 -8.30 -15.01
N ASP A 158 -3.04 -9.07 -14.23
CA ASP A 158 -2.53 -10.39 -14.64
C ASP A 158 -3.68 -11.39 -14.87
N VAL A 159 -4.71 -11.36 -14.02
CA VAL A 159 -5.87 -12.27 -14.10
C VAL A 159 -6.84 -11.84 -15.20
N MET A 160 -7.09 -10.54 -15.36
CA MET A 160 -8.08 -10.02 -16.29
C MET A 160 -7.64 -8.67 -16.87
N PRO A 161 -6.71 -8.66 -17.83
CA PRO A 161 -6.25 -7.42 -18.45
C PRO A 161 -7.39 -6.79 -19.25
N GLY A 162 -7.62 -5.49 -19.05
CA GLY A 162 -8.70 -4.77 -19.71
C GLY A 162 -9.02 -3.42 -19.05
N PRO A 163 -10.05 -2.71 -19.54
CA PRO A 163 -10.39 -1.36 -19.07
C PRO A 163 -10.66 -1.27 -17.56
N HIS A 164 -11.21 -2.34 -16.98
CA HIS A 164 -11.53 -2.37 -15.55
C HIS A 164 -10.30 -2.51 -14.64
N SER A 165 -9.32 -3.35 -15.02
CA SER A 165 -8.06 -3.49 -14.29
C SER A 165 -7.12 -2.30 -14.56
N ALA A 166 -7.12 -1.74 -15.77
CA ALA A 166 -6.45 -0.46 -16.06
C ALA A 166 -6.97 0.67 -15.15
N ARG A 167 -8.28 0.74 -14.91
CA ARG A 167 -8.85 1.69 -13.94
C ARG A 167 -8.34 1.48 -12.51
N ILE A 168 -8.17 0.22 -12.08
CA ILE A 168 -7.61 -0.10 -10.75
C ILE A 168 -6.13 0.35 -10.69
N ALA A 169 -5.36 0.22 -11.77
CA ALA A 169 -4.00 0.76 -11.85
C ALA A 169 -3.98 2.30 -11.71
N LEU A 170 -4.90 3.03 -12.36
CA LEU A 170 -5.03 4.49 -12.16
C LEU A 170 -5.48 4.85 -10.74
N PHE A 171 -6.25 3.99 -10.09
CA PHE A 171 -6.58 4.16 -8.67
C PHE A 171 -5.33 4.02 -7.79
N ALA A 172 -4.42 3.09 -8.13
CA ALA A 172 -3.14 2.96 -7.44
C ALA A 172 -2.24 4.20 -7.64
N VAL A 173 -2.29 4.87 -8.80
CA VAL A 173 -1.65 6.18 -9.02
C VAL A 173 -2.18 7.21 -8.02
N TRP A 174 -3.51 7.31 -7.90
CA TRP A 174 -4.12 8.21 -6.94
C TRP A 174 -3.71 7.88 -5.50
N LEU A 175 -3.66 6.60 -5.12
CA LEU A 175 -3.31 6.20 -3.77
C LEU A 175 -1.83 6.45 -3.42
N LEU A 176 -0.92 6.31 -4.39
CA LEU A 176 0.48 6.74 -4.22
C LEU A 176 0.56 8.25 -3.93
N PHE A 177 -0.20 9.07 -4.64
CA PHE A 177 -0.30 10.50 -4.34
C PHE A 177 -0.93 10.73 -2.96
N ASP A 178 -2.02 10.05 -2.66
CA ASP A 178 -2.81 10.26 -1.45
C ASP A 178 -2.05 9.88 -0.18
N SER A 179 -1.23 8.83 -0.27
CA SER A 179 -0.36 8.40 0.82
C SER A 179 0.68 9.44 1.25
N GLY A 180 0.92 10.47 0.41
CA GLY A 180 1.81 11.60 0.71
C GLY A 180 1.22 12.72 1.54
N ARG A 181 -0.01 12.59 2.07
CA ARG A 181 -0.67 13.63 2.88
C ARG A 181 0.16 14.07 4.09
N ALA A 182 0.84 13.13 4.74
CA ALA A 182 1.72 13.40 5.87
C ALA A 182 2.95 14.18 5.42
N GLU A 183 3.65 13.71 4.39
CA GLU A 183 4.84 14.37 3.86
C GLU A 183 4.55 15.79 3.35
N ARG A 184 3.40 16.01 2.69
CA ARG A 184 3.00 17.35 2.24
C ARG A 184 2.72 18.33 3.39
N ARG A 185 2.38 17.83 4.58
CA ARG A 185 2.13 18.67 5.77
C ARG A 185 3.38 18.86 6.62
N ASN A 186 4.16 17.81 6.79
CA ASN A 186 5.23 17.74 7.78
C ASN A 186 6.63 17.77 7.15
N GLY A 187 6.73 17.69 5.81
CA GLY A 187 7.97 17.48 5.09
C GLY A 187 8.25 15.99 4.87
N ALA A 188 8.94 15.66 3.77
CA ALA A 188 9.42 14.31 3.53
C ALA A 188 10.70 14.05 4.35
N GLN A 189 10.77 12.88 5.00
CA GLN A 189 12.02 12.43 5.61
C GLN A 189 12.95 11.86 4.54
N PRO A 190 14.28 11.90 4.75
CA PRO A 190 15.21 11.21 3.87
C PRO A 190 14.96 9.70 3.92
N GLU A 191 15.18 9.01 2.79
CA GLU A 191 15.24 7.55 2.79
C GLU A 191 16.40 7.08 3.70
N PRO A 192 16.19 6.05 4.56
CA PRO A 192 17.23 5.55 5.45
C PRO A 192 18.45 5.07 4.66
N ALA A 193 19.65 5.47 5.07
CA ALA A 193 20.87 4.85 4.60
C ALA A 193 21.00 3.46 5.24
N VAL A 194 21.02 2.41 4.41
CA VAL A 194 21.05 1.02 4.89
C VAL A 194 22.42 0.41 4.63
N GLU A 195 23.17 0.21 5.71
CA GLU A 195 24.41 -0.58 5.69
C GLU A 195 24.08 -2.05 5.97
N PRO A 196 24.38 -2.99 5.05
CA PRO A 196 24.05 -4.40 5.24
C PRO A 196 24.75 -5.02 6.45
N ALA A 197 23.99 -5.67 7.33
CA ALA A 197 24.51 -6.44 8.46
C ALA A 197 23.60 -7.62 8.75
N THR A 198 24.14 -8.78 9.15
CA THR A 198 23.32 -9.96 9.46
C THR A 198 22.55 -9.79 10.78
N GLY A 199 21.35 -10.38 10.86
CA GLY A 199 20.52 -10.35 12.07
C GLY A 199 19.33 -11.30 11.98
N ASP A 200 18.76 -11.66 13.14
CA ASP A 200 17.53 -12.44 13.26
C ASP A 200 16.33 -11.50 13.12
N LEU A 201 15.58 -11.62 12.03
CA LEU A 201 14.49 -10.70 11.70
C LEU A 201 13.35 -10.76 12.71
N VAL A 202 13.06 -11.92 13.27
CA VAL A 202 12.01 -12.09 14.29
C VAL A 202 12.43 -11.40 15.59
N ALA A 203 13.68 -11.56 15.99
CA ALA A 203 14.20 -10.92 17.20
C ALA A 203 14.29 -9.40 17.06
N LEU A 204 14.66 -8.88 15.88
CA LEU A 204 14.70 -7.45 15.57
C LEU A 204 13.30 -6.85 15.56
N ALA A 205 12.35 -7.49 14.90
CA ALA A 205 10.95 -7.08 14.88
C ALA A 205 10.32 -7.03 16.28
N ARG A 206 10.65 -8.01 17.14
CA ARG A 206 10.18 -8.05 18.52
C ARG A 206 10.72 -6.90 19.36
N ARG A 207 11.99 -6.53 19.16
CA ARG A 207 12.64 -5.40 19.87
C ARG A 207 12.26 -4.04 19.31
N LYS A 208 11.54 -4.01 18.19
CA LYS A 208 11.23 -2.81 17.44
C LYS A 208 12.50 -2.07 16.97
N ASP A 209 13.48 -2.86 16.51
CA ASP A 209 14.76 -2.38 15.99
C ASP A 209 14.68 -2.21 14.47
N GLU A 210 14.14 -1.06 14.06
CA GLU A 210 13.93 -0.72 12.65
C GLU A 210 15.24 -0.65 11.84
N PRO A 211 16.30 0.06 12.28
CA PRO A 211 17.57 0.08 11.58
C PRO A 211 18.21 -1.30 11.44
N GLY A 212 18.15 -2.13 12.49
CA GLY A 212 18.67 -3.49 12.46
C GLY A 212 17.90 -4.39 11.49
N ALA A 213 16.58 -4.26 11.42
CA ALA A 213 15.76 -5.02 10.47
C ALA A 213 16.06 -4.65 9.01
N LEU A 214 16.23 -3.35 8.72
CA LEU A 214 16.66 -2.89 7.40
C LEU A 214 18.03 -3.46 7.00
N ALA A 215 19.01 -3.39 7.91
CA ALA A 215 20.35 -3.93 7.68
C ALA A 215 20.33 -5.44 7.41
N ALA A 216 19.53 -6.21 8.17
CA ALA A 216 19.36 -7.64 8.00
C ALA A 216 18.72 -8.03 6.66
N VAL A 217 17.66 -7.32 6.24
CA VAL A 217 17.05 -7.54 4.93
C VAL A 217 18.00 -7.17 3.79
N ALA A 218 18.74 -6.07 3.91
CA ALA A 218 19.73 -5.67 2.91
C ALA A 218 20.86 -6.70 2.76
N ALA A 219 21.31 -7.31 3.87
CA ALA A 219 22.34 -8.35 3.83
C ALA A 219 21.83 -9.70 3.27
N ALA A 220 20.60 -10.09 3.60
CA ALA A 220 20.03 -11.38 3.21
C ALA A 220 19.46 -11.38 1.78
N GLY A 221 19.07 -10.22 1.23
CA GLY A 221 18.47 -10.11 -0.09
C GLY A 221 17.06 -10.70 -0.18
N PRO A 222 16.54 -10.99 -1.39
CA PRO A 222 15.13 -11.39 -1.58
C PRO A 222 14.72 -12.67 -0.84
N ALA A 223 15.69 -13.56 -0.57
CA ALA A 223 15.44 -14.85 0.07
C ALA A 223 14.96 -14.73 1.52
N CYS A 224 15.10 -13.57 2.17
CA CYS A 224 14.62 -13.36 3.54
C CYS A 224 13.10 -13.19 3.66
N GLY A 225 12.36 -13.05 2.55
CA GLY A 225 10.92 -12.81 2.53
C GLY A 225 10.12 -13.69 3.50
N PRO A 226 10.26 -15.04 3.46
CA PRO A 226 9.57 -15.93 4.39
C PRO A 226 9.92 -15.70 5.88
N GLU A 227 11.17 -15.33 6.20
CA GLU A 227 11.57 -15.02 7.57
C GLU A 227 10.96 -13.69 8.02
N LEU A 228 10.95 -12.67 7.15
CA LEU A 228 10.28 -11.40 7.43
C LEU A 228 8.77 -11.58 7.62
N LEU A 229 8.15 -12.48 6.84
CA LEU A 229 6.75 -12.84 6.98
C LEU A 229 6.48 -13.51 8.34
N ASN A 230 7.35 -14.43 8.78
CA ASN A 230 7.27 -15.01 10.12
C ASN A 230 7.41 -13.94 11.21
N ALA A 231 8.27 -12.95 11.02
CA ALA A 231 8.40 -11.82 11.94
C ALA A 231 7.12 -10.97 11.99
N ALA A 232 6.45 -10.74 10.85
CA ALA A 232 5.16 -10.07 10.79
C ALA A 232 4.04 -10.85 11.51
N PHE A 233 4.01 -12.18 11.37
CA PHE A 233 3.07 -13.05 12.09
C PHE A 233 3.34 -13.11 13.59
N ALA A 234 4.61 -13.01 14.01
CA ALA A 234 5.02 -13.05 15.40
C ALA A 234 4.91 -11.69 16.12
N ASP A 235 4.27 -10.69 15.49
CA ASP A 235 4.10 -9.38 16.09
C ASP A 235 3.29 -9.49 17.40
N PRO A 236 3.75 -8.85 18.51
CA PRO A 236 3.13 -9.01 19.81
C PRO A 236 1.90 -8.12 20.03
N SER A 237 1.44 -7.36 19.02
CA SER A 237 0.22 -6.54 19.14
C SER A 237 -1.00 -7.42 19.45
N GLY A 238 -1.89 -6.89 20.31
CA GLY A 238 -3.12 -7.60 20.68
C GLY A 238 -4.19 -7.53 19.59
N ALA A 239 -4.05 -6.60 18.65
CA ALA A 239 -5.03 -6.32 17.63
C ALA A 239 -4.77 -7.09 16.33
N PHE A 240 -5.69 -7.99 15.98
CA PHE A 240 -5.66 -8.75 14.72
C PHE A 240 -5.41 -7.88 13.47
N ILE A 241 -5.98 -6.67 13.44
CA ILE A 241 -5.84 -5.76 12.29
C ILE A 241 -4.38 -5.34 12.02
N VAL A 242 -3.56 -5.27 13.07
CA VAL A 242 -2.13 -4.93 12.96
C VAL A 242 -1.40 -6.09 12.29
N ILE A 243 -1.54 -7.30 12.82
CA ILE A 243 -0.91 -8.50 12.27
C ILE A 243 -1.33 -8.70 10.80
N ALA A 244 -2.63 -8.57 10.50
CA ALA A 244 -3.13 -8.70 9.13
C ALA A 244 -2.50 -7.68 8.16
N HIS A 245 -2.27 -6.43 8.58
CA HIS A 245 -1.62 -5.42 7.75
C HIS A 245 -0.14 -5.73 7.51
N LEU A 246 0.59 -6.18 8.53
CA LEU A 246 2.00 -6.55 8.37
C LEU A 246 2.16 -7.75 7.46
N VAL A 247 1.35 -8.79 7.66
CA VAL A 247 1.36 -9.98 6.80
C VAL A 247 1.05 -9.60 5.35
N LYS A 248 -0.02 -8.82 5.11
CA LYS A 248 -0.39 -8.35 3.78
C LYS A 248 0.71 -7.52 3.13
N LEU A 249 1.29 -6.58 3.87
CA LEU A 249 2.36 -5.70 3.39
C LEU A 249 3.61 -6.50 3.02
N THR A 250 4.06 -7.37 3.93
CA THR A 250 5.25 -8.20 3.71
C THR A 250 5.05 -9.13 2.53
N TRP A 251 3.87 -9.75 2.42
CA TRP A 251 3.55 -10.61 1.27
C TRP A 251 3.57 -9.83 -0.05
N ALA A 252 2.92 -8.66 -0.10
CA ALA A 252 2.94 -7.80 -1.28
C ALA A 252 4.38 -7.35 -1.63
N ALA A 253 5.18 -7.03 -0.62
CA ALA A 253 6.58 -6.64 -0.80
C ALA A 253 7.45 -7.78 -1.36
N MET A 254 7.23 -9.03 -0.94
CA MET A 254 7.93 -10.19 -1.51
C MET A 254 7.65 -10.32 -3.01
N GLU A 255 6.38 -10.29 -3.40
CA GLU A 255 5.94 -10.42 -4.79
C GLU A 255 6.40 -9.23 -5.65
N GLU A 256 6.36 -8.02 -5.12
CA GLU A 256 6.82 -6.83 -5.82
C GLU A 256 8.34 -6.73 -5.92
N THR A 257 9.09 -7.25 -4.94
CA THR A 257 10.55 -7.39 -5.06
C THR A 257 10.93 -8.39 -6.14
N GLU A 258 10.23 -9.52 -6.23
CA GLU A 258 10.42 -10.48 -7.33
C GLU A 258 10.08 -9.86 -8.69
N THR A 259 8.95 -9.15 -8.76
CA THR A 259 8.46 -8.57 -10.02
C THR A 259 9.35 -7.45 -10.54
N THR A 260 9.75 -6.53 -9.66
CA THR A 260 10.53 -5.34 -10.05
C THR A 260 12.05 -5.57 -10.02
N GLY A 261 12.50 -6.66 -9.39
CA GLY A 261 13.92 -6.92 -9.13
C GLY A 261 14.55 -5.98 -8.09
N SER A 262 13.76 -5.09 -7.46
CA SER A 262 14.23 -4.12 -6.48
C SER A 262 14.03 -4.63 -5.05
N MET A 263 15.01 -4.37 -4.19
CA MET A 263 14.88 -4.65 -2.75
C MET A 263 14.02 -3.63 -2.00
N LEU A 264 13.67 -2.50 -2.62
CA LEU A 264 12.94 -1.42 -1.96
C LEU A 264 11.61 -1.86 -1.33
N PRO A 265 10.74 -2.67 -1.99
CA PRO A 265 9.52 -3.17 -1.37
C PRO A 265 9.78 -3.97 -0.09
N LEU A 266 10.74 -4.91 -0.10
CA LEU A 266 11.09 -5.68 1.11
C LEU A 266 11.70 -4.82 2.21
N LEU A 267 12.57 -3.87 1.88
CA LEU A 267 13.12 -2.91 2.86
C LEU A 267 11.99 -2.07 3.47
N ALA A 268 11.06 -1.57 2.65
CA ALA A 268 9.89 -0.87 3.12
C ALA A 268 9.06 -1.73 4.07
N ALA A 269 8.78 -2.99 3.74
CA ALA A 269 8.06 -3.88 4.65
C ALA A 269 8.83 -4.13 5.96
N ALA A 270 10.14 -4.35 5.89
CA ALA A 270 10.99 -4.58 7.06
C ALA A 270 10.95 -3.42 8.06
N ARG A 271 10.99 -2.20 7.54
CA ARG A 271 10.82 -0.97 8.32
C ARG A 271 9.55 -1.02 9.17
N TYR A 272 8.41 -1.37 8.57
CA TYR A 272 7.12 -1.41 9.27
C TYR A 272 6.94 -2.67 10.12
N VAL A 273 7.59 -3.78 9.82
CA VAL A 273 7.59 -4.97 10.70
C VAL A 273 8.35 -4.66 12.00
N ALA A 274 9.43 -3.88 11.93
CA ALA A 274 10.25 -3.52 13.08
C ALA A 274 9.99 -2.11 13.66
N ALA A 275 9.13 -1.28 13.08
CA ALA A 275 8.83 0.04 13.62
C ALA A 275 8.07 -0.02 14.97
N PRO A 276 8.39 0.83 15.95
CA PRO A 276 7.50 1.12 17.06
C PRO A 276 6.11 1.54 16.54
N ARG A 277 5.04 1.15 17.24
CA ARG A 277 3.68 1.53 16.86
C ARG A 277 2.74 1.57 18.04
N THR A 278 1.59 2.24 17.86
CA THR A 278 0.52 2.31 18.84
C THR A 278 -0.76 1.74 18.25
N GLU A 279 -1.61 1.11 19.06
CA GLU A 279 -2.98 0.80 18.64
C GLU A 279 -3.80 2.11 18.62
N ARG A 280 -3.63 2.93 17.57
CA ARG A 280 -4.18 4.30 17.48
C ARG A 280 -5.69 4.36 17.69
N PHE A 281 -6.43 3.35 17.26
CA PHE A 281 -7.88 3.28 17.49
C PHE A 281 -8.22 3.12 18.98
N VAL A 282 -7.41 2.38 19.76
CA VAL A 282 -7.56 2.29 21.22
C VAL A 282 -7.18 3.63 21.85
N ALA A 283 -6.01 4.16 21.51
CA ALA A 283 -5.50 5.42 22.06
C ALA A 283 -6.49 6.58 21.82
N ARG A 284 -6.98 6.73 20.59
CA ARG A 284 -7.98 7.75 20.23
C ARG A 284 -9.29 7.58 20.98
N ASN A 285 -9.82 6.36 21.09
CA ASN A 285 -11.06 6.11 21.82
C ASN A 285 -10.91 6.46 23.31
N VAL A 286 -9.77 6.14 23.92
CA VAL A 286 -9.48 6.49 25.31
C VAL A 286 -9.33 8.00 25.46
N SER A 287 -8.55 8.68 24.61
CA SER A 287 -8.38 10.14 24.66
C SER A 287 -9.71 10.87 24.46
N ALA A 288 -10.50 10.49 23.46
CA ALA A 288 -11.81 11.10 23.21
C ALA A 288 -12.80 10.87 24.38
N ALA A 289 -12.72 9.72 25.05
CA ALA A 289 -13.52 9.45 26.25
C ALA A 289 -13.07 10.32 27.43
N LEU A 290 -11.75 10.47 27.63
CA LEU A 290 -11.20 11.36 28.66
C LEU A 290 -11.60 12.82 28.43
N ASP A 291 -11.48 13.31 27.21
CA ASP A 291 -11.89 14.66 26.83
C ASP A 291 -13.38 14.88 27.05
N PHE A 292 -14.22 13.91 26.70
CA PHE A 292 -15.66 13.98 26.96
C PHE A 292 -15.96 14.07 28.47
N ILE A 293 -15.29 13.25 29.29
CA ILE A 293 -15.45 13.28 30.75
C ILE A 293 -14.98 14.64 31.32
N GLN A 294 -13.88 15.19 30.82
CA GLN A 294 -13.31 16.44 31.34
C GLN A 294 -14.08 17.69 30.90
N THR A 295 -14.56 17.72 29.66
CA THR A 295 -15.13 18.93 29.05
C THR A 295 -16.65 18.90 28.96
N GLY A 296 -17.27 17.72 29.08
CA GLY A 296 -18.69 17.49 28.78
C GLY A 296 -19.03 17.60 27.28
N GLN A 297 -18.04 17.85 26.41
CA GLN A 297 -18.25 18.02 24.98
C GLN A 297 -18.15 16.66 24.26
N PRO A 298 -19.17 16.25 23.49
CA PRO A 298 -19.13 14.97 22.79
C PRO A 298 -17.95 14.92 21.80
N PRO A 299 -17.36 13.73 21.56
CA PRO A 299 -16.27 13.56 20.61
C PRO A 299 -16.64 14.13 19.23
N ARG A 300 -15.76 14.97 18.67
CA ARG A 300 -15.92 15.48 17.30
C ARG A 300 -15.45 14.41 16.32
N ARG A 301 -16.34 13.99 15.41
CA ARG A 301 -15.99 13.10 14.30
C ARG A 301 -15.23 13.87 13.23
#